data_AF-L9KW56-F1
#
_entry.id   AF-L9KW56-F1
#
_cell.length_a   1.000
_cell.length_b   1.000
_cell.length_c   1.000
_cell.angle_alpha   90.00
_cell.angle_beta   90.00
_cell.angle_gamma   90.00
#
_symmetry.space_group_name_H-M   'P 1'
#
loop_
_entity.id
_entity.type
_entity.pdbx_description
1 polymer ?
#
loop_
_entity_poly.entity_id
_entity_poly.type
_entity_poly.pdbx_seq_one_letter_code
_entity_poly.pdbx_strand_id
1 'polypeptide(L)'
;MIVCTVYAHELPKYGVKAGMINYAAPYCTGLLLAHRLLNRFGMDKIYEGQVEVTGDEYNVESIDGRPGAITCYLDAGLARTTTGNQVFGALKGAVDGSLSIPHGTKRFPGYDSERKEFNAEVHWKHIIGQSVADYMCYLMEED
;
A
#
# COMPACT_ATOMS: atom_id res chain seq x y z
N MET A 1 -0.05 6.20 23.14
CA MET A 1 1.34 6.53 22.77
C MET A 1 1.50 6.27 21.27
N ILE A 2 2.11 7.19 20.52
CA ILE A 2 2.30 7.04 19.07
C ILE A 2 3.75 6.63 18.80
N VAL A 3 3.96 5.54 18.06
CA VAL A 3 5.31 5.00 17.77
C VAL A 3 5.93 5.62 16.52
N CYS A 4 5.18 5.74 15.44
CA CYS A 4 5.64 6.35 14.19
C CYS A 4 4.48 7.08 13.50
N THR A 5 4.80 8.14 12.76
CA THR A 5 3.83 8.89 11.95
C THR A 5 4.40 9.19 10.58
N VAL A 6 3.50 9.25 9.61
CA VAL A 6 3.78 9.67 8.23
C VAL A 6 2.57 10.47 7.75
N TYR A 7 2.83 11.54 7.02
CA TYR A 7 1.79 12.32 6.36
C TYR A 7 2.02 12.44 4.86
N ALA A 8 0.93 12.54 4.08
CA ALA A 8 1.02 12.69 2.63
C ALA A 8 1.79 13.96 2.20
N HIS A 9 1.77 15.02 3.00
CA HIS A 9 2.53 16.24 2.71
C HIS A 9 4.06 16.06 2.80
N GLU A 10 4.53 14.90 3.27
CA GLU A 10 5.95 14.53 3.24
C GLU A 10 6.36 13.90 1.90
N LEU A 11 5.41 13.39 1.12
CA LEU A 11 5.65 12.74 -0.16
C LEU A 11 6.38 13.60 -1.22
N PRO A 12 6.24 14.95 -1.26
CA PRO A 12 7.04 15.80 -2.14
C PRO A 12 8.54 15.64 -1.98
N LYS A 13 9.02 15.27 -0.78
CA LYS A 13 10.44 15.00 -0.52
C LYS A 13 10.96 13.78 -1.27
N TYR A 14 10.06 12.88 -1.68
CA TYR A 14 10.34 11.65 -2.41
C TYR A 14 9.90 11.71 -3.87
N GLY A 15 9.57 12.91 -4.39
CA GLY A 15 9.27 13.14 -5.80
C GLY A 15 7.79 13.15 -6.18
N VAL A 16 6.87 12.76 -5.27
CA VAL A 16 5.42 12.85 -5.53
C VAL A 16 4.94 14.25 -5.20
N LYS A 17 4.76 15.09 -6.23
CA LYS A 17 4.45 16.53 -6.06
C LYS A 17 2.96 16.87 -6.11
N ALA A 18 2.14 16.00 -6.68
CA ALA A 18 0.71 16.20 -6.88
C ALA A 18 -0.07 14.91 -6.59
N GLY A 19 -1.40 15.00 -6.49
CA GLY A 19 -2.26 13.83 -6.32
C GLY A 19 -2.21 13.21 -4.92
N MET A 20 -2.08 14.01 -3.86
CA MET A 20 -1.95 13.53 -2.46
C MET A 20 -3.15 12.74 -1.92
N ILE A 21 -4.23 12.72 -2.67
CA ILE A 21 -5.52 12.09 -2.32
C ILE A 21 -5.94 11.04 -3.35
N ASN A 22 -5.03 10.58 -4.24
CA ASN A 22 -5.31 9.45 -5.14
C ASN A 22 -5.05 8.10 -4.42
N TYR A 23 -5.13 6.98 -5.12
CA TYR A 23 -4.84 5.66 -4.52
C TYR A 23 -3.34 5.45 -4.26
N ALA A 24 -2.48 5.97 -5.14
CA ALA A 24 -1.03 5.82 -5.07
C ALA A 24 -0.43 6.52 -3.83
N ALA A 25 -0.92 7.69 -3.45
CA ALA A 25 -0.39 8.45 -2.31
C ALA A 25 -0.53 7.70 -0.96
N PRO A 26 -1.70 7.17 -0.57
CA PRO A 26 -1.86 6.27 0.57
C PRO A 26 -0.89 5.07 0.52
N TYR A 27 -0.74 4.42 -0.63
CA TYR A 27 0.24 3.35 -0.81
C TYR A 27 1.67 3.81 -0.47
N CYS A 28 2.13 4.92 -1.06
CA CYS A 28 3.44 5.49 -0.74
C CYS A 28 3.57 5.85 0.75
N THR A 29 2.52 6.38 1.39
CA THR A 29 2.56 6.68 2.84
C THR A 29 2.65 5.44 3.70
N GLY A 30 1.95 4.35 3.34
CA GLY A 30 2.05 3.07 4.03
C GLY A 30 3.46 2.47 3.93
N LEU A 31 4.03 2.49 2.72
CA LEU A 31 5.40 2.04 2.46
C LEU A 31 6.42 2.83 3.28
N LEU A 32 6.29 4.16 3.28
CA LEU A 32 7.15 5.04 4.06
C LEU A 32 7.00 4.80 5.58
N LEU A 33 5.79 4.52 6.07
CA LEU A 33 5.54 4.21 7.47
C LEU A 33 6.24 2.92 7.87
N ALA A 34 6.13 1.88 7.05
CA ALA A 34 6.73 0.58 7.26
C ALA A 34 8.27 0.68 7.34
N HIS A 35 8.90 1.33 6.37
CA HIS A 35 10.36 1.55 6.39
C HIS A 35 10.81 2.37 7.60
N ARG A 36 10.08 3.43 7.98
CA ARG A 36 10.41 4.23 9.18
C ARG A 36 10.30 3.42 10.46
N LEU A 37 9.29 2.56 10.56
CA LEU A 37 9.06 1.72 11.72
C LEU A 37 10.16 0.66 11.83
N LEU A 38 10.47 -0.04 10.73
CA LEU A 38 11.51 -1.07 10.70
C LEU A 38 12.89 -0.48 11.01
N ASN A 39 13.24 0.66 10.44
CA ASN A 39 14.50 1.35 10.71
C ASN A 39 14.60 1.76 12.19
N ARG A 40 13.51 2.26 12.79
CA ARG A 40 13.47 2.58 14.22
C ARG A 40 13.78 1.38 15.12
N PHE A 41 13.38 0.18 14.72
CA PHE A 41 13.63 -1.06 15.46
C PHE A 41 14.85 -1.86 14.97
N GLY A 42 15.61 -1.34 13.98
CA GLY A 42 16.79 -2.01 13.42
C GLY A 42 16.49 -3.30 12.66
N MET A 43 15.30 -3.38 12.06
CA MET A 43 14.79 -4.57 11.35
C MET A 43 14.75 -4.41 9.82
N ASP A 44 15.11 -3.24 9.32
CA ASP A 44 15.10 -2.84 7.91
C ASP A 44 15.93 -3.75 7.00
N LYS A 45 17.04 -4.30 7.50
CA LYS A 45 17.89 -5.24 6.76
C LYS A 45 17.43 -6.69 6.81
N ILE A 46 16.54 -7.02 7.75
CA ILE A 46 16.02 -8.39 7.92
C ILE A 46 14.76 -8.53 7.05
N TYR A 47 13.95 -7.49 7.05
CA TYR A 47 12.67 -7.44 6.37
C TYR A 47 12.70 -6.31 5.33
N GLU A 48 13.28 -6.60 4.17
CA GLU A 48 13.46 -5.60 3.09
C GLU A 48 12.13 -5.26 2.38
N GLY A 49 11.15 -6.15 2.45
CA GLY A 49 9.84 -5.99 1.81
C GLY A 49 9.81 -6.55 0.40
N GLN A 50 8.73 -6.24 -0.30
CA GLN A 50 8.55 -6.62 -1.69
C GLN A 50 9.33 -5.66 -2.60
N VAL A 51 10.47 -6.11 -3.11
CA VAL A 51 11.37 -5.31 -3.97
C VAL A 51 10.70 -4.95 -5.30
N GLU A 52 10.03 -5.92 -5.94
CA GLU A 52 9.29 -5.71 -7.17
C GLU A 52 7.79 -5.68 -6.89
N VAL A 53 7.17 -4.51 -7.02
CA VAL A 53 5.73 -4.33 -6.78
C VAL A 53 4.93 -4.93 -7.93
N THR A 54 4.28 -6.06 -7.69
CA THR A 54 3.46 -6.79 -8.68
C THR A 54 1.97 -6.54 -8.54
N GLY A 55 1.53 -5.91 -7.43
CA GLY A 55 0.13 -5.77 -7.08
C GLY A 55 -0.53 -7.04 -6.52
N ASP A 56 0.18 -8.16 -6.47
CA ASP A 56 -0.36 -9.42 -5.95
C ASP A 56 -0.42 -9.44 -4.41
N GLU A 57 -1.07 -10.44 -3.82
CA GLU A 57 -1.05 -10.69 -2.38
C GLU A 57 0.39 -10.96 -1.91
N TYR A 58 0.79 -10.29 -0.83
CA TYR A 58 2.09 -10.48 -0.21
C TYR A 58 1.88 -10.51 1.30
N ASN A 59 2.44 -11.51 1.97
CA ASN A 59 2.33 -11.67 3.41
C ASN A 59 3.73 -11.85 4.00
N VAL A 60 4.02 -11.08 5.05
CA VAL A 60 5.34 -11.08 5.70
C VAL A 60 5.35 -12.15 6.79
N GLU A 61 6.18 -13.17 6.59
CA GLU A 61 6.39 -14.24 7.55
C GLU A 61 7.63 -13.99 8.42
N SER A 62 7.62 -14.54 9.64
CA SER A 62 8.79 -14.47 10.50
C SER A 62 9.88 -15.42 10.02
N ILE A 63 11.14 -15.01 10.11
CA ILE A 63 12.29 -15.82 9.69
C ILE A 63 12.85 -16.52 10.92
N ASP A 64 13.06 -17.83 10.84
CA ASP A 64 13.60 -18.60 11.97
C ASP A 64 14.99 -18.09 12.39
N GLY A 65 15.23 -18.02 13.69
CA GLY A 65 16.46 -17.48 14.27
C GLY A 65 16.64 -15.95 14.14
N ARG A 66 15.66 -15.21 13.62
CA ARG A 66 15.65 -13.73 13.57
C ARG A 66 14.55 -13.16 14.47
N PRO A 67 14.62 -11.87 14.85
CA PRO A 67 13.49 -11.18 15.49
C PRO A 67 12.24 -11.32 14.61
N GLY A 68 11.10 -11.67 15.21
CA GLY A 68 9.85 -11.87 14.47
C GLY A 68 9.38 -10.60 13.77
N ALA A 69 8.64 -10.77 12.67
CA ALA A 69 8.11 -9.66 11.89
C ALA A 69 7.21 -8.77 12.76
N ILE A 70 7.19 -7.47 12.48
CA ILE A 70 6.34 -6.54 13.22
C ILE A 70 4.89 -6.77 12.81
N THR A 71 4.10 -7.38 13.70
CA THR A 71 2.66 -7.58 13.49
C THR A 71 1.90 -6.29 13.78
N CYS A 72 1.07 -5.87 12.84
CA CYS A 72 0.20 -4.69 12.95
C CYS A 72 -1.24 -5.06 12.55
N TYR A 73 -2.19 -4.28 13.03
CA TYR A 73 -3.60 -4.42 12.68
C TYR A 73 -4.11 -3.11 12.12
N LEU A 74 -4.86 -3.19 11.02
CA LEU A 74 -5.50 -2.03 10.41
C LEU A 74 -6.67 -1.58 11.28
N ASP A 75 -6.61 -0.34 11.76
CA ASP A 75 -7.76 0.37 12.29
C ASP A 75 -8.34 1.27 11.18
N ALA A 76 -9.49 0.88 10.64
CA ALA A 76 -10.19 1.66 9.62
C ALA A 76 -11.03 2.80 10.23
N GLY A 77 -11.22 2.84 11.55
CA GLY A 77 -12.12 3.76 12.23
C GLY A 77 -13.54 3.70 11.65
N LEU A 78 -14.05 4.85 11.19
CA LEU A 78 -15.35 4.98 10.54
C LEU A 78 -15.29 4.87 9.01
N ALA A 79 -14.11 4.62 8.43
CA ALA A 79 -13.99 4.48 6.99
C ALA A 79 -14.79 3.26 6.52
N ARG A 80 -15.62 3.47 5.50
CA ARG A 80 -16.41 2.37 4.92
C ARG A 80 -15.48 1.36 4.25
N THR A 81 -15.60 0.09 4.61
CA THR A 81 -14.79 -1.01 4.08
C THR A 81 -15.27 -1.47 2.70
N THR A 82 -15.26 -0.57 1.71
CA THR A 82 -15.56 -0.86 0.31
C THR A 82 -14.32 -1.33 -0.45
N THR A 83 -14.52 -2.17 -1.45
CA THR A 83 -13.44 -2.59 -2.38
C THR A 83 -12.92 -1.37 -3.13
N GLY A 84 -11.59 -1.24 -3.21
CA GLY A 84 -10.91 -0.09 -3.84
C GLY A 84 -10.77 1.14 -2.95
N ASN A 85 -11.21 1.10 -1.68
CA ASN A 85 -11.00 2.22 -0.77
C ASN A 85 -9.49 2.47 -0.52
N GLN A 86 -9.10 3.74 -0.52
CA GLN A 86 -7.74 4.23 -0.29
C GLN A 86 -7.10 3.79 1.02
N VAL A 87 -7.90 3.53 2.07
CA VAL A 87 -7.40 2.96 3.33
C VAL A 87 -6.68 1.63 3.08
N PHE A 88 -7.18 0.82 2.14
CA PHE A 88 -6.53 -0.44 1.77
C PHE A 88 -5.29 -0.24 0.89
N GLY A 89 -5.17 0.90 0.20
CA GLY A 89 -3.92 1.29 -0.46
C GLY A 89 -2.80 1.53 0.56
N ALA A 90 -3.10 2.23 1.66
CA ALA A 90 -2.15 2.41 2.76
C ALA A 90 -1.79 1.07 3.44
N LEU A 91 -2.77 0.18 3.64
CA LEU A 91 -2.51 -1.19 4.11
C LEU A 91 -1.54 -1.91 3.18
N LYS A 92 -1.81 -1.91 1.87
CA LYS A 92 -0.97 -2.61 0.89
C LYS A 92 0.46 -2.07 0.88
N GLY A 93 0.63 -0.75 0.88
CA GLY A 93 1.95 -0.14 0.98
C GLY A 93 2.70 -0.52 2.25
N ALA A 94 2.01 -0.59 3.38
CA ALA A 94 2.61 -0.99 4.66
C ALA A 94 3.05 -2.46 4.67
N VAL A 95 2.25 -3.34 4.06
CA VAL A 95 2.56 -4.76 3.87
C VAL A 95 3.75 -4.96 2.95
N ASP A 96 3.75 -4.30 1.79
CA ASP A 96 4.86 -4.35 0.83
C ASP A 96 6.15 -3.80 1.44
N GLY A 97 6.02 -2.84 2.37
CA GLY A 97 7.12 -2.33 3.19
C GLY A 97 7.51 -3.22 4.37
N SER A 98 7.11 -4.49 4.39
CA SER A 98 7.50 -5.51 5.38
C SER A 98 6.80 -5.50 6.75
N LEU A 99 5.62 -4.87 6.88
CA LEU A 99 4.77 -5.09 8.07
C LEU A 99 3.88 -6.31 7.90
N SER A 100 3.82 -7.15 8.93
CA SER A 100 2.92 -8.31 8.95
C SER A 100 1.52 -7.84 9.35
N ILE A 101 0.65 -7.61 8.37
CA ILE A 101 -0.73 -7.18 8.59
C ILE A 101 -1.66 -8.26 8.04
N PRO A 102 -2.43 -8.97 8.88
CA PRO A 102 -3.39 -9.97 8.40
C PRO A 102 -4.45 -9.33 7.50
N HIS A 103 -4.52 -9.75 6.25
CA HIS A 103 -5.47 -9.24 5.26
C HIS A 103 -5.79 -10.29 4.20
N GLY A 104 -6.62 -9.93 3.22
CA GLY A 104 -6.83 -10.71 2.01
C GLY A 104 -7.19 -9.78 0.85
N THR A 105 -7.30 -10.33 -0.36
CA THR A 105 -7.40 -9.53 -1.60
C THR A 105 -8.76 -8.88 -1.87
N LYS A 106 -9.80 -9.25 -1.11
CA LYS A 106 -11.21 -8.86 -1.35
C LYS A 106 -11.48 -7.35 -1.37
N ARG A 107 -10.61 -6.57 -0.75
CA ARG A 107 -10.76 -5.12 -0.61
C ARG A 107 -9.86 -4.30 -1.54
N PHE A 108 -8.95 -4.95 -2.27
CA PHE A 108 -8.10 -4.27 -3.23
C PHE A 108 -8.83 -3.98 -4.56
N PRO A 109 -8.44 -2.91 -5.27
CA PRO A 109 -8.83 -2.73 -6.66
C PRO A 109 -8.51 -3.98 -7.49
N GLY A 110 -9.39 -4.37 -8.40
CA GLY A 110 -9.22 -5.58 -9.20
C GLY A 110 -9.86 -6.85 -8.62
N TYR A 111 -10.49 -6.77 -7.44
CA TYR A 111 -11.31 -7.87 -6.93
C TYR A 111 -12.73 -7.83 -7.50
N ASP A 112 -13.16 -8.91 -8.13
CA ASP A 112 -14.53 -9.13 -8.62
C ASP A 112 -15.30 -9.98 -7.60
N SER A 113 -16.37 -9.40 -7.02
CA SER A 113 -17.18 -10.09 -6.00
C SER A 113 -18.10 -11.17 -6.56
N GLU A 114 -18.49 -11.08 -7.84
CA GLU A 114 -19.36 -12.06 -8.49
C GLU A 114 -18.55 -13.31 -8.85
N ARG A 115 -17.39 -13.10 -9.47
CA ARG A 115 -16.46 -14.17 -9.86
C ARG A 115 -15.60 -14.68 -8.70
N LYS A 116 -15.47 -13.88 -7.63
CA LYS A 116 -14.56 -14.12 -6.50
C LYS A 116 -13.09 -14.21 -6.91
N GLU A 117 -12.73 -13.50 -7.98
CA GLU A 117 -11.40 -13.50 -8.58
C GLU A 117 -10.70 -12.17 -8.32
N PHE A 118 -9.37 -12.23 -8.17
CA PHE A 118 -8.54 -11.06 -7.98
C PHE A 118 -7.60 -10.89 -9.17
N ASN A 119 -7.55 -9.67 -9.73
CA ASN A 119 -6.63 -9.30 -10.79
C ASN A 119 -5.51 -8.39 -10.25
N ALA A 120 -4.32 -8.95 -10.07
CA ALA A 120 -3.14 -8.24 -9.58
C ALA A 120 -2.68 -7.11 -10.51
N GLU A 121 -2.84 -7.26 -11.83
CA GLU A 121 -2.47 -6.22 -12.81
C GLU A 121 -3.32 -4.96 -12.62
N VAL A 122 -4.62 -5.12 -12.38
CA VAL A 122 -5.51 -3.99 -12.09
C VAL A 122 -5.10 -3.31 -10.79
N HIS A 123 -4.76 -4.07 -9.75
CA HIS A 123 -4.28 -3.51 -8.50
C HIS A 123 -2.97 -2.73 -8.69
N TRP A 124 -2.01 -3.33 -9.39
CA TRP A 124 -0.75 -2.70 -9.75
C TRP A 124 -0.94 -1.37 -10.49
N LYS A 125 -1.83 -1.33 -11.49
CA LYS A 125 -2.20 -0.09 -12.21
C LYS A 125 -2.69 1.01 -11.27
N HIS A 126 -3.44 0.67 -10.22
CA HIS A 126 -3.87 1.65 -9.22
C HIS A 126 -2.70 2.13 -8.33
N ILE A 127 -1.79 1.23 -7.97
CA ILE A 127 -0.60 1.55 -7.17
C ILE A 127 0.30 2.56 -7.89
N ILE A 128 0.57 2.35 -9.18
CA ILE A 128 1.42 3.25 -9.98
C ILE A 128 0.69 4.51 -10.47
N GLY A 129 -0.61 4.63 -10.20
CA GLY A 129 -1.42 5.76 -10.65
C GLY A 129 -1.76 5.74 -12.14
N GLN A 130 -1.67 4.58 -12.80
CA GLN A 130 -1.99 4.41 -14.22
C GLN A 130 -3.42 4.84 -14.53
N SER A 131 -4.39 4.56 -13.65
CA SER A 131 -5.79 4.99 -13.86
C SER A 131 -5.95 6.51 -13.94
N VAL A 132 -5.11 7.27 -13.24
CA VAL A 132 -5.09 8.74 -13.33
C VAL A 132 -4.46 9.17 -14.65
N ALA A 133 -3.36 8.52 -15.05
CA ALA A 133 -2.70 8.79 -16.32
C ALA A 133 -3.62 8.49 -17.53
N ASP A 134 -4.30 7.35 -17.51
CA ASP A 134 -5.24 6.93 -18.56
C ASP A 134 -6.38 7.95 -18.71
N TYR A 135 -6.93 8.42 -17.58
CA TYR A 135 -7.98 9.44 -17.61
C TYR A 135 -7.47 10.80 -18.13
N MET A 136 -6.24 11.18 -17.80
CA MET A 136 -5.61 12.39 -18.35
C MET A 136 -5.41 12.27 -19.86
N CYS A 137 -4.92 11.13 -20.36
CA CYS A 137 -4.74 10.90 -21.80
C CYS A 137 -6.08 10.95 -22.54
N TYR A 138 -7.11 10.30 -21.99
CA TYR A 138 -8.45 10.31 -22.56
C TYR A 138 -9.00 11.74 -22.72
N LEU A 139 -8.91 12.56 -21.67
CA LEU A 139 -9.37 13.95 -21.72
C LEU A 139 -8.56 14.82 -22.69
N MET A 140 -7.29 14.50 -22.92
CA MET A 140 -6.47 15.23 -23.90
C MET A 140 -6.84 14.91 -25.35
N GLU A 141 -7.47 13.77 -25.61
CA GLU A 141 -7.86 13.33 -26.94
C GLU A 141 -9.31 13.70 -27.28
N GLU A 142 -10.21 13.67 -26.29
CA GLU A 142 -11.66 13.88 -26.49
C GLU A 142 -12.16 15.31 -26.19
N ASP A 143 -11.43 16.12 -25.42
CA ASP A 143 -11.75 17.53 -25.07
C ASP A 143 -10.61 18.50 -25.44
#